data_AF-A0A0F9AUV2-F1
#
_entry.id   AF-A0A0F9AUV2-F1
#
_cell.length_a   1.000
_cell.length_b   1.000
_cell.length_c   1.000
_cell.angle_alpha   90.00
_cell.angle_beta   90.00
_cell.angle_gamma   90.00
#
_symmetry.space_group_name_H-M   'P 1'
#
loop_
_entity.id
_entity.type
_entity.pdbx_description
1 polymer ?
#
loop_
_entity_poly.entity_id
_entity_poly.type
_entity_poly.pdbx_seq_one_letter_code
_entity_poly.pdbx_strand_id
1 'polypeptide(L)'
;HSFPRINGNHTIAALAVGVRFINMGFVAAGTGDLFVIPTACHGLQFISCRFEPQTTSTKALEITSSALVRIVDCDFGLNSGNMSNIFAMCVSMEGTTGHNFLIKGNRMTGTAGIQVATAYNGYGSVIDGNVIRATALAIDDDSNKVQVTNNRWMTDIDTTTSSAGYDLNIQLAAGNIQNGVTGLCDGVPFVKIAD
;
A
#
# COMPACT_ATOMS: atom_id res chain seq x y z
N HIS A 1 -15.27 14.67 9.82
CA HIS A 1 -14.82 15.31 8.56
C HIS A 1 -15.84 15.07 7.45
N SER A 2 -16.31 16.16 6.83
CA SER A 2 -17.43 16.25 5.88
C SER A 2 -16.99 16.13 4.42
N PHE A 3 -16.52 14.96 4.00
CA PHE A 3 -16.41 14.56 2.59
C PHE A 3 -17.44 13.46 2.29
N PRO A 4 -17.93 13.29 1.05
CA PRO A 4 -18.83 12.19 0.69
C PRO A 4 -18.19 10.85 1.05
N ARG A 5 -18.91 10.01 1.82
CA ARG A 5 -18.43 8.69 2.24
C ARG A 5 -19.35 7.59 1.74
N ILE A 6 -18.76 6.51 1.28
CA ILE A 6 -19.46 5.25 1.04
C ILE A 6 -19.08 4.30 2.19
N ASN A 7 -20.08 3.72 2.81
CA ASN A 7 -19.92 2.75 3.89
C ASN A 7 -20.24 1.36 3.38
N GLY A 8 -19.41 0.38 3.74
CA GLY A 8 -19.58 -1.00 3.32
C GLY A 8 -18.28 -1.61 2.82
N ASN A 9 -18.32 -2.92 2.60
CA ASN A 9 -17.30 -3.60 1.82
C ASN A 9 -17.79 -3.66 0.37
N HIS A 10 -16.90 -3.39 -0.57
CA HIS A 10 -17.24 -3.15 -1.97
C HIS A 10 -16.46 -4.05 -2.90
N THR A 11 -17.07 -4.45 -4.01
CA THR A 11 -16.41 -5.17 -5.09
C THR A 11 -16.68 -4.43 -6.39
N ILE A 12 -15.62 -4.07 -7.12
CA ILE A 12 -15.76 -3.55 -8.48
C ILE A 12 -16.24 -4.69 -9.39
N ALA A 13 -17.18 -4.38 -10.29
CA ALA A 13 -17.59 -5.35 -11.30
C ALA A 13 -16.38 -5.76 -12.16
N ALA A 14 -16.28 -7.04 -12.49
CA ALA A 14 -15.15 -7.56 -13.27
C ALA A 14 -15.00 -6.83 -14.61
N LEU A 15 -13.74 -6.69 -15.07
CA LEU A 15 -13.40 -6.03 -16.32
C LEU A 15 -13.83 -4.55 -16.40
N ALA A 16 -14.07 -3.90 -15.26
CA ALA A 16 -14.33 -2.47 -15.22
C ALA A 16 -13.02 -1.70 -15.47
N VAL A 17 -12.83 -1.25 -16.72
CA VAL A 17 -11.64 -0.52 -17.15
C VAL A 17 -11.83 0.99 -16.96
N GLY A 18 -10.80 1.67 -16.46
CA GLY A 18 -10.69 3.15 -16.50
C GLY A 18 -11.58 3.92 -15.53
N VAL A 19 -12.12 3.28 -14.49
CA VAL A 19 -12.90 3.94 -13.43
C VAL A 19 -11.98 4.82 -12.57
N ARG A 20 -12.49 5.97 -12.11
CA ARG A 20 -11.77 6.87 -11.20
C ARG A 20 -12.64 7.26 -10.02
N PHE A 21 -12.09 7.15 -8.82
CA PHE A 21 -12.64 7.73 -7.60
C PHE A 21 -11.75 8.90 -7.18
N ILE A 22 -12.36 10.06 -6.94
CA ILE A 22 -11.64 11.31 -6.69
C ILE A 22 -12.29 12.05 -5.52
N ASN A 23 -11.52 12.43 -4.50
CA ASN A 23 -11.99 13.19 -3.34
C ASN A 23 -13.15 12.51 -2.58
N MET A 24 -13.09 11.18 -2.47
CA MET A 24 -14.12 10.36 -1.82
C MET A 24 -13.60 9.61 -0.60
N GLY A 25 -14.51 9.35 0.32
CA GLY A 25 -14.31 8.51 1.49
C GLY A 25 -14.86 7.11 1.34
N PHE A 26 -14.17 6.13 1.89
CA PHE A 26 -14.60 4.75 2.00
C PHE A 26 -14.39 4.27 3.44
N VAL A 27 -15.44 3.74 4.05
CA VAL A 27 -15.41 3.20 5.41
C VAL A 27 -15.84 1.75 5.36
N ALA A 28 -14.99 0.86 5.85
CA ALA A 28 -15.30 -0.57 5.92
C ALA A 28 -16.55 -0.85 6.76
N ALA A 29 -17.15 -2.02 6.57
CA ALA A 29 -18.20 -2.53 7.43
C ALA A 29 -17.88 -3.97 7.84
N GLY A 30 -17.72 -4.20 9.15
CA GLY A 30 -17.42 -5.52 9.68
C GLY A 30 -16.02 -6.01 9.33
N THR A 31 -15.90 -7.31 9.07
CA THR A 31 -14.64 -8.00 8.78
C THR A 31 -14.39 -8.08 7.27
N GLY A 32 -13.13 -8.18 6.85
CA GLY A 32 -12.76 -8.38 5.45
C GLY A 32 -12.22 -7.13 4.73
N ASP A 33 -12.16 -7.23 3.40
CA ASP A 33 -11.56 -6.23 2.52
C ASP A 33 -12.56 -5.12 2.20
N LEU A 34 -12.12 -3.86 2.31
CA LEU A 34 -12.95 -2.68 2.03
C LEU A 34 -13.27 -2.58 0.53
N PHE A 35 -12.27 -2.77 -0.33
CA PHE A 35 -12.45 -2.73 -1.78
C PHE A 35 -11.76 -3.91 -2.45
N VAL A 36 -12.54 -4.80 -3.05
CA VAL A 36 -12.07 -5.91 -3.87
C VAL A 36 -12.13 -5.51 -5.34
N ILE A 37 -10.98 -5.51 -6.00
CA ILE A 37 -10.80 -5.16 -7.39
C ILE A 37 -10.35 -6.43 -8.12
N PRO A 38 -11.28 -7.09 -8.84
CA PRO A 38 -11.00 -8.38 -9.46
C PRO A 38 -10.09 -8.22 -10.67
N THR A 39 -9.78 -9.37 -11.29
CA THR A 39 -8.86 -9.45 -12.43
C THR A 39 -9.26 -8.53 -13.58
N ALA A 40 -8.25 -8.01 -14.28
CA ALA A 40 -8.39 -7.20 -15.50
C ALA A 40 -9.22 -5.91 -15.35
N CYS A 41 -9.29 -5.32 -14.14
CA CYS A 41 -9.79 -3.96 -13.91
C CYS A 41 -8.69 -2.91 -14.17
N HIS A 42 -8.20 -2.88 -15.42
CA HIS A 42 -7.06 -2.04 -15.80
C HIS A 42 -7.39 -0.55 -15.74
N GLY A 43 -6.39 0.27 -15.41
CA GLY A 43 -6.51 1.73 -15.42
C GLY A 43 -7.40 2.32 -14.33
N LEU A 44 -7.80 1.52 -13.33
CA LEU A 44 -8.54 1.99 -12.15
C LEU A 44 -7.71 3.01 -11.36
N GLN A 45 -8.34 4.09 -10.87
CA GLN A 45 -7.64 5.14 -10.14
C GLN A 45 -8.38 5.56 -8.87
N PHE A 46 -7.64 5.70 -7.77
CA PHE A 46 -8.05 6.37 -6.55
C PHE A 46 -7.14 7.59 -6.35
N ILE A 47 -7.74 8.77 -6.29
CA ILE A 47 -7.00 10.04 -6.24
C ILE A 47 -7.56 10.88 -5.10
N SER A 48 -6.71 11.25 -4.15
CA SER A 48 -7.12 12.08 -3.00
C SER A 48 -8.29 11.48 -2.22
N CYS A 49 -8.34 10.15 -2.14
CA CYS A 49 -9.36 9.41 -1.41
C CYS A 49 -8.97 9.18 0.04
N ARG A 50 -9.95 8.89 0.89
CA ARG A 50 -9.73 8.46 2.27
C ARG A 50 -10.32 7.08 2.51
N PHE A 51 -9.53 6.20 3.11
CA PHE A 51 -9.90 4.84 3.49
C PHE A 51 -9.85 4.71 5.01
N GLU A 52 -10.93 4.21 5.60
CA GLU A 52 -11.08 4.09 7.04
C GLU A 52 -11.51 2.65 7.40
N PRO A 53 -10.76 1.96 8.28
CA PRO A 53 -11.05 0.57 8.63
C PRO A 53 -12.22 0.48 9.62
N GLN A 54 -12.66 -0.74 9.91
CA GLN A 54 -13.40 -1.08 11.12
C GLN A 54 -12.59 -2.07 11.95
N THR A 55 -13.07 -2.43 13.13
CA THR A 55 -12.44 -3.49 13.92
C THR A 55 -12.30 -4.75 13.06
N THR A 56 -11.07 -5.18 12.81
CA THR A 56 -10.69 -6.38 12.01
C THR A 56 -10.79 -6.27 10.47
N SER A 57 -10.69 -5.07 9.89
CA SER A 57 -10.54 -4.94 8.43
C SER A 57 -9.20 -5.51 7.94
N THR A 58 -9.24 -6.37 6.93
CA THR A 58 -8.05 -7.04 6.40
C THR A 58 -7.33 -6.12 5.42
N LYS A 59 -7.94 -5.76 4.30
CA LYS A 59 -7.33 -4.87 3.32
C LYS A 59 -8.16 -3.63 3.06
N ALA A 60 -7.52 -2.48 2.82
CA ALA A 60 -8.27 -1.34 2.29
C ALA A 60 -8.55 -1.52 0.79
N LEU A 61 -7.53 -1.93 0.04
CA LEU A 61 -7.61 -2.23 -1.40
C LEU A 61 -6.98 -3.60 -1.68
N GLU A 62 -7.77 -4.54 -2.18
CA GLU A 62 -7.33 -5.79 -2.78
C GLU A 62 -7.38 -5.64 -4.30
N ILE A 63 -6.23 -5.72 -4.97
CA ILE A 63 -6.13 -5.52 -6.42
C ILE A 63 -5.55 -6.76 -7.08
N THR A 64 -6.40 -7.55 -7.71
CA THR A 64 -5.99 -8.77 -8.41
C THR A 64 -5.71 -8.49 -9.88
N SER A 65 -4.54 -8.93 -10.39
CA SER A 65 -4.22 -9.06 -11.82
C SER A 65 -4.67 -7.86 -12.68
N SER A 66 -4.38 -6.64 -12.21
CA SER A 66 -4.81 -5.39 -12.85
C SER A 66 -3.60 -4.50 -13.13
N ALA A 67 -3.61 -3.83 -14.28
CA ALA A 67 -2.48 -3.02 -14.76
C ALA A 67 -2.86 -1.54 -14.82
N LEU A 68 -1.85 -0.66 -14.83
CA LEU A 68 -2.04 0.79 -14.93
C LEU A 68 -2.87 1.39 -13.80
N VAL A 69 -2.97 0.70 -12.66
CA VAL A 69 -3.68 1.17 -11.48
C VAL A 69 -2.97 2.36 -10.87
N ARG A 70 -3.72 3.34 -10.36
CA ARG A 70 -3.19 4.54 -9.70
C ARG A 70 -3.81 4.70 -8.31
N ILE A 71 -2.99 4.83 -7.29
CA ILE A 71 -3.39 5.15 -5.92
C ILE A 71 -2.54 6.34 -5.50
N VAL A 72 -3.11 7.53 -5.59
CA VAL A 72 -2.35 8.78 -5.55
C VAL A 72 -2.94 9.74 -4.52
N ASP A 73 -2.09 10.27 -3.64
CA ASP A 73 -2.43 11.28 -2.63
C ASP A 73 -3.58 10.87 -1.69
N CYS A 74 -3.77 9.56 -1.46
CA CYS A 74 -4.80 9.03 -0.58
C CYS A 74 -4.34 8.95 0.89
N ASP A 75 -5.31 8.92 1.79
CA ASP A 75 -5.14 8.76 3.23
C ASP A 75 -5.76 7.43 3.69
N PHE A 76 -4.94 6.49 4.14
CA PHE A 76 -5.36 5.23 4.75
C PHE A 76 -5.22 5.39 6.25
N GLY A 77 -6.32 5.80 6.88
CA GLY A 77 -6.34 6.32 8.24
C GLY A 77 -6.75 5.30 9.29
N LEU A 78 -6.74 5.78 10.53
CA LEU A 78 -7.27 5.09 11.70
C LEU A 78 -8.77 5.41 11.85
N ASN A 79 -9.57 4.44 12.28
CA ASN A 79 -10.97 4.68 12.65
C ASN A 79 -11.11 5.26 14.07
N SER A 80 -10.26 4.81 15.00
CA SER A 80 -10.12 5.44 16.31
C SER A 80 -8.64 5.65 16.60
N GLY A 81 -8.28 6.61 17.45
CA GLY A 81 -6.89 7.05 17.68
C GLY A 81 -5.93 6.01 18.29
N ASN A 82 -6.19 4.71 18.16
CA ASN A 82 -5.32 3.62 18.56
C ASN A 82 -4.92 2.72 17.36
N MET A 83 -3.73 2.14 17.43
CA MET A 83 -3.19 1.24 16.40
C MET A 83 -3.90 -0.13 16.33
N SER A 84 -4.94 -0.35 17.14
CA SER A 84 -5.77 -1.57 17.06
C SER A 84 -6.88 -1.47 16.01
N ASN A 85 -7.10 -0.28 15.42
CA ASN A 85 -8.13 -0.01 14.42
C ASN A 85 -7.49 0.45 13.10
N ILE A 86 -6.66 -0.42 12.55
CA ILE A 86 -5.93 -0.25 11.28
C ILE A 86 -6.29 -1.38 10.32
N PHE A 87 -6.03 -1.18 9.01
CA PHE A 87 -6.07 -2.29 8.06
C PHE A 87 -4.88 -3.22 8.28
N ALA A 88 -5.05 -4.52 8.08
CA ALA A 88 -3.91 -5.44 8.01
C ALA A 88 -2.98 -5.10 6.81
N MET A 89 -3.54 -4.72 5.66
CA MET A 89 -2.80 -4.09 4.56
C MET A 89 -3.55 -2.87 4.03
N CYS A 90 -2.87 -1.74 3.84
CA CYS A 90 -3.51 -0.60 3.17
C CYS A 90 -3.76 -0.91 1.70
N VAL A 91 -2.76 -1.46 1.02
CA VAL A 91 -2.87 -1.92 -0.38
C VAL A 91 -2.27 -3.32 -0.51
N SER A 92 -2.99 -4.22 -1.17
CA SER A 92 -2.45 -5.52 -1.58
C SER A 92 -2.61 -5.71 -3.09
N MET A 93 -1.49 -6.02 -3.75
CA MET A 93 -1.43 -6.35 -5.17
C MET A 93 -1.28 -7.87 -5.32
N GLU A 94 -2.31 -8.52 -5.85
CA GLU A 94 -2.42 -9.99 -5.91
C GLU A 94 -2.57 -10.53 -7.35
N GLY A 95 -2.39 -11.83 -7.53
CA GLY A 95 -2.46 -12.48 -8.84
C GLY A 95 -1.15 -12.42 -9.62
N THR A 96 -1.22 -12.48 -10.95
CA THR A 96 -0.05 -12.83 -11.79
C THR A 96 0.21 -11.91 -12.98
N THR A 97 -0.74 -11.05 -13.38
CA THR A 97 -0.63 -10.30 -14.65
C THR A 97 -0.64 -8.78 -14.49
N GLY A 98 -0.75 -8.26 -13.27
CA GLY A 98 -0.72 -6.81 -13.04
C GLY A 98 0.69 -6.22 -13.25
N HIS A 99 0.77 -4.97 -13.70
CA HIS A 99 2.01 -4.26 -14.05
C HIS A 99 1.75 -2.75 -14.25
N ASN A 100 2.82 -1.95 -14.37
CA ASN A 100 2.77 -0.50 -14.58
C ASN A 100 1.85 0.25 -13.60
N PHE A 101 1.71 -0.19 -12.35
CA PHE A 101 0.91 0.54 -11.35
C PHE A 101 1.72 1.68 -10.71
N LEU A 102 1.02 2.64 -10.09
CA LEU A 102 1.66 3.71 -9.32
C LEU A 102 0.94 3.87 -7.98
N ILE A 103 1.70 3.76 -6.89
CA ILE A 103 1.24 4.08 -5.54
C ILE A 103 2.09 5.24 -5.05
N LYS A 104 1.53 6.45 -5.03
CA LYS A 104 2.30 7.68 -4.84
C LYS A 104 1.69 8.69 -3.89
N GLY A 105 2.54 9.31 -3.06
CA GLY A 105 2.15 10.46 -2.24
C GLY A 105 1.11 10.15 -1.15
N ASN A 106 0.88 8.86 -0.86
CA ASN A 106 -0.15 8.46 0.09
C ASN A 106 0.36 8.56 1.53
N ARG A 107 -0.57 8.79 2.46
CA ARG A 107 -0.37 8.59 3.89
C ARG A 107 -1.02 7.27 4.28
N MET A 108 -0.27 6.37 4.94
CA MET A 108 -0.77 5.04 5.28
C MET A 108 -0.54 4.71 6.75
N THR A 109 -1.53 4.11 7.40
CA THR A 109 -1.40 3.51 8.74
C THR A 109 -2.05 2.13 8.73
N GLY A 110 -1.22 1.08 8.86
CA GLY A 110 -1.63 -0.31 8.69
C GLY A 110 -0.76 -1.27 9.49
N THR A 111 -1.10 -2.56 9.51
CA THR A 111 -0.15 -3.58 9.94
C THR A 111 0.98 -3.64 8.92
N ALA A 112 0.64 -3.78 7.65
CA ALA A 112 1.49 -3.46 6.52
C ALA A 112 0.96 -2.26 5.73
N GLY A 113 1.88 -1.49 5.14
CA GLY A 113 1.52 -0.42 4.21
C GLY A 113 1.07 -1.00 2.88
N ILE A 114 2.02 -1.53 2.13
CA ILE A 114 1.81 -2.06 0.78
C ILE A 114 2.37 -3.46 0.69
N GLN A 115 1.55 -4.39 0.21
CA GLN A 115 1.95 -5.76 -0.11
C GLN A 115 1.86 -5.99 -1.63
N VAL A 116 2.85 -6.70 -2.18
CA VAL A 116 2.86 -7.17 -3.56
C VAL A 116 3.22 -8.65 -3.55
N ALA A 117 2.26 -9.50 -3.89
CA ALA A 117 2.41 -10.95 -3.78
C ALA A 117 3.54 -11.50 -4.67
N THR A 118 4.16 -12.62 -4.25
CA THR A 118 5.32 -13.24 -4.92
C THR A 118 5.12 -13.47 -6.42
N ALA A 119 3.93 -13.94 -6.81
CA ALA A 119 3.62 -14.26 -8.21
C ALA A 119 3.26 -13.03 -9.05
N TYR A 120 3.10 -11.85 -8.43
CA TYR A 120 2.71 -10.62 -9.12
C TYR A 120 3.79 -10.20 -10.11
N ASN A 121 3.37 -9.69 -11.27
CA ASN A 121 4.29 -9.31 -12.35
C ASN A 121 4.56 -7.80 -12.38
N GLY A 122 4.96 -7.25 -11.23
CA GLY A 122 5.03 -5.82 -10.94
C GLY A 122 5.97 -4.95 -11.79
N TYR A 123 6.48 -5.43 -12.93
CA TYR A 123 7.35 -4.68 -13.83
C TYR A 123 6.77 -3.31 -14.23
N GLY A 124 7.66 -2.31 -14.30
CA GLY A 124 7.32 -0.92 -14.63
C GLY A 124 6.44 -0.23 -13.58
N SER A 125 6.19 -0.87 -12.44
CA SER A 125 5.40 -0.31 -11.36
C SER A 125 6.27 0.40 -10.34
N VAL A 126 5.67 1.40 -9.69
CA VAL A 126 6.40 2.31 -8.80
C VAL A 126 5.61 2.56 -7.52
N ILE A 127 6.31 2.48 -6.39
CA ILE A 127 5.87 2.93 -5.07
C ILE A 127 6.74 4.13 -4.69
N ASP A 128 6.20 5.34 -4.75
CA ASP A 128 6.99 6.57 -4.65
C ASP A 128 6.45 7.62 -3.66
N GLY A 129 7.31 8.18 -2.83
CA GLY A 129 6.96 9.37 -2.04
C GLY A 129 5.85 9.17 -1.00
N ASN A 130 5.59 7.94 -0.55
CA ASN A 130 4.56 7.64 0.44
C ASN A 130 5.11 7.83 1.87
N VAL A 131 4.21 8.15 2.80
CA VAL A 131 4.49 8.19 4.24
C VAL A 131 3.70 7.07 4.90
N ILE A 132 4.40 6.07 5.44
CA ILE A 132 3.80 4.85 5.96
C ILE A 132 4.14 4.70 7.44
N ARG A 133 3.12 4.52 8.27
CA ARG A 133 3.26 4.01 9.62
C ARG A 133 2.75 2.57 9.66
N ALA A 134 3.61 1.62 10.04
CA ALA A 134 3.29 0.20 10.03
C ALA A 134 3.55 -0.44 11.39
N THR A 135 2.71 -1.38 11.83
CA THR A 135 3.06 -2.21 13.00
C THR A 135 3.93 -3.42 12.62
N ALA A 136 3.98 -3.74 11.33
CA ALA A 136 4.83 -4.74 10.72
C ALA A 136 5.67 -4.14 9.56
N LEU A 137 5.77 -4.84 8.42
CA LEU A 137 6.50 -4.40 7.23
C LEU A 137 5.82 -3.18 6.59
N ALA A 138 6.56 -2.10 6.36
CA ALA A 138 6.00 -0.93 5.66
C ALA A 138 5.75 -1.25 4.17
N ILE A 139 6.68 -1.98 3.56
CA ILE A 139 6.61 -2.51 2.20
C ILE A 139 6.92 -4.00 2.28
N ASP A 140 6.09 -4.80 1.64
CA ASP A 140 6.21 -6.25 1.51
C ASP A 140 6.08 -6.62 0.02
N ASP A 141 7.15 -6.39 -0.75
CA ASP A 141 7.26 -6.73 -2.17
C ASP A 141 7.95 -8.08 -2.39
N ASP A 142 7.24 -9.16 -2.06
CA ASP A 142 7.64 -10.53 -2.34
C ASP A 142 7.96 -10.77 -3.84
N SER A 143 7.37 -9.97 -4.73
CA SER A 143 7.57 -10.11 -6.17
C SER A 143 8.98 -9.72 -6.62
N ASN A 144 9.67 -8.89 -5.85
CA ASN A 144 11.02 -8.37 -6.12
C ASN A 144 11.16 -7.62 -7.46
N LYS A 145 10.06 -7.09 -8.01
CA LYS A 145 9.98 -6.49 -9.36
C LYS A 145 9.59 -5.02 -9.35
N VAL A 146 9.21 -4.46 -8.20
CA VAL A 146 8.66 -3.11 -8.11
C VAL A 146 9.76 -2.10 -7.78
N GLN A 147 9.68 -0.92 -8.39
CA GLN A 147 10.56 0.19 -8.02
C GLN A 147 10.02 0.88 -6.76
N VAL A 148 10.85 1.01 -5.73
CA VAL A 148 10.42 1.57 -4.44
C VAL A 148 11.30 2.78 -4.11
N THR A 149 10.75 3.99 -4.23
CA THR A 149 11.56 5.22 -4.18
C THR A 149 11.03 6.29 -3.25
N ASN A 150 11.93 7.05 -2.62
CA ASN A 150 11.60 8.29 -1.89
C ASN A 150 10.52 8.16 -0.79
N ASN A 151 10.29 6.96 -0.26
CA ASN A 151 9.27 6.74 0.76
C ASN A 151 9.83 6.99 2.17
N ARG A 152 8.93 7.33 3.11
CA ARG A 152 9.25 7.44 4.54
C ARG A 152 8.46 6.43 5.34
N TRP A 153 9.15 5.56 6.07
CA TRP A 153 8.57 4.47 6.83
C TRP A 153 8.83 4.68 8.32
N MET A 154 7.77 4.56 9.12
CA MET A 154 7.80 4.59 10.58
C MET A 154 7.22 3.25 11.04
N THR A 155 8.07 2.29 11.41
CA THR A 155 7.61 0.96 11.81
C THR A 155 7.68 0.79 13.33
N ASP A 156 6.69 0.11 13.89
CA ASP A 156 6.69 -0.30 15.30
C ASP A 156 7.52 -1.61 15.51
N ILE A 157 8.03 -2.25 14.44
CA ILE A 157 8.95 -3.40 14.54
C ILE A 157 10.31 -2.99 15.13
N ASP A 158 10.96 -3.92 15.83
CA ASP A 158 12.37 -3.82 16.18
C ASP A 158 13.25 -3.94 14.92
N THR A 159 13.81 -2.82 14.50
CA THR A 159 14.65 -2.70 13.31
C THR A 159 16.14 -2.88 13.62
N THR A 160 16.49 -3.71 14.61
CA THR A 160 17.89 -4.11 14.86
C THR A 160 18.55 -4.66 13.59
N THR A 161 17.78 -5.29 12.70
CA THR A 161 18.17 -5.49 11.30
C THR A 161 17.31 -4.61 10.41
N SER A 162 17.91 -3.95 9.41
CA SER A 162 17.17 -3.00 8.57
C SER A 162 16.02 -3.68 7.80
N SER A 163 16.24 -4.92 7.35
CA SER A 163 15.27 -5.76 6.63
C SER A 163 14.10 -6.25 7.50
N ALA A 164 14.08 -5.97 8.81
CA ALA A 164 12.92 -6.32 9.63
C ALA A 164 11.70 -5.44 9.32
N GLY A 165 11.91 -4.23 8.79
CA GLY A 165 10.85 -3.25 8.50
C GLY A 165 10.38 -3.21 7.05
N TYR A 166 11.03 -3.94 6.15
CA TYR A 166 10.68 -4.03 4.73
C TYR A 166 11.11 -5.38 4.13
N ASP A 167 10.38 -5.83 3.13
CA ASP A 167 10.82 -6.84 2.17
C ASP A 167 10.68 -6.27 0.76
N LEU A 168 11.77 -6.20 0.01
CA LEU A 168 11.82 -5.71 -1.37
C LEU A 168 13.18 -5.98 -2.02
N ASN A 169 13.22 -5.87 -3.34
CA ASN A 169 14.46 -5.90 -4.09
C ASN A 169 15.23 -4.57 -3.94
N ILE A 170 16.31 -4.61 -3.17
CA ILE A 170 17.14 -3.43 -2.89
C ILE A 170 17.81 -2.83 -4.14
N GLN A 171 17.95 -3.60 -5.22
CA GLN A 171 18.49 -3.10 -6.49
C GLN A 171 17.51 -2.18 -7.22
N LEU A 172 16.23 -2.22 -6.85
CA LEU A 172 15.14 -1.40 -7.38
C LEU A 172 14.67 -0.34 -6.37
N ALA A 173 15.43 -0.14 -5.30
CA ALA A 173 15.11 0.82 -4.24
C ALA A 173 16.07 2.01 -4.25
N ALA A 174 15.55 3.22 -4.01
CA ALA A 174 16.37 4.42 -3.89
C ALA A 174 15.70 5.51 -3.03
N GLY A 175 16.47 6.14 -2.14
CA GLY A 175 16.01 7.33 -1.40
C GLY A 175 14.94 7.07 -0.33
N ASN A 176 14.70 5.82 0.05
CA ASN A 176 13.76 5.50 1.13
C ASN A 176 14.40 5.75 2.51
N ILE A 177 13.59 6.12 3.50
CA ILE A 177 14.01 6.36 4.87
C ILE A 177 13.12 5.54 5.80
N GLN A 178 13.71 4.65 6.58
CA GLN A 178 13.04 3.91 7.65
C GLN A 178 13.42 4.49 9.01
N ASN A 179 12.47 4.54 9.94
CA ASN A 179 12.66 4.80 11.36
C ASN A 179 11.90 3.71 12.17
N GLY A 180 12.49 3.22 13.27
CA GLY A 180 11.99 2.09 14.07
C GLY A 180 12.26 2.22 15.58
N VAL A 181 11.70 1.31 16.38
CA VAL A 181 11.53 1.42 17.85
C VAL A 181 12.84 1.40 18.67
N THR A 182 13.97 1.03 18.09
CA THR A 182 15.26 0.89 18.81
C THR A 182 16.35 1.87 18.34
N GLY A 183 16.00 2.89 17.55
CA GLY A 183 16.91 3.99 17.21
C GLY A 183 18.09 3.64 16.30
N LEU A 184 18.08 2.45 15.68
CA LEU A 184 19.07 2.00 14.70
C LEU A 184 18.43 1.86 13.31
N CYS A 185 17.91 2.94 12.74
CA CYS A 185 17.59 3.07 11.31
C CYS A 185 17.54 4.56 10.97
N ASP A 186 18.62 5.10 10.40
CA ASP A 186 18.68 6.46 9.85
C ASP A 186 19.17 6.37 8.39
N GLY A 187 18.18 6.16 7.50
CA GLY A 187 18.35 6.05 6.05
C GLY A 187 18.46 4.62 5.53
N VAL A 188 17.81 4.33 4.40
CA VAL A 188 18.08 3.12 3.59
C VAL A 188 18.90 3.55 2.34
N PRO A 189 20.18 3.96 2.47
CA PRO A 189 20.97 4.33 1.31
C PRO A 189 21.66 3.08 0.76
N PHE A 190 20.99 2.34 -0.11
CA PHE A 190 21.69 1.36 -0.94
C PHE A 190 21.34 1.62 -2.40
N VAL A 191 22.33 2.10 -3.15
CA VAL A 191 22.39 1.93 -4.61
C VAL A 191 23.52 0.93 -4.82
N LYS A 192 23.23 -0.24 -5.41
CA LYS A 192 24.28 -1.15 -5.89
C LYS A 192 24.91 -0.51 -7.14
N ILE A 193 26.10 0.07 -7.00
CA ILE A 193 26.88 0.57 -8.12
C ILE A 193 27.81 -0.56 -8.59
N ALA A 194 27.31 -1.36 -9.54
CA ALA A 194 27.97 -2.46 -10.26
C ALA A 194 28.24 -3.77 -9.48
N ASP A 195 28.48 -4.84 -10.25
CA ASP A 195 28.56 -6.26 -9.84
C ASP A 195 29.85 -6.67 -9.12
#